data_AF-A0A1G9HFZ0-F1
#
_entry.id   AF-A0A1G9HFZ0-F1
#
_cell.length_a   1.000
_cell.length_b   1.000
_cell.length_c   1.000
_cell.angle_alpha   90.00
_cell.angle_beta   90.00
_cell.angle_gamma   90.00
#
_symmetry.space_group_name_H-M   'P 1'
#
loop_
_entity.id
_entity.type
_entity.pdbx_description
1 polymer ?
#
loop_
_entity_poly.entity_id
_entity_poly.type
_entity_poly.pdbx_seq_one_letter_code
_entity_poly.pdbx_strand_id
1 'polypeptide(L)'
;MKDKRTLLLMSVLLALLGVYLLKSPIENYLADQPPQPESPASQEQLLPGENEIRKIDVAQGDDGYFYATVHYFFRGDLSNPKIRVMADSPDADASRFWNSEQLVDIQKGENSVRLEVLRPATPYKEFTSKKIVVSMNSGFAAAQTTKEIDFPIEWTDSSTYMRNREFAKKTIDELYAEAVELIDLADARTFQTAKKNLERVLIKDSQYIDAYPELARFSMKNNWGPEGLKQAETYLISGLKLNGNHANSHVLLGYVYVHQRRFDEAKAEFETAEKIGTKNLWLWANWGELHAMQGESQKAIDMYLRATDTPRPYDTYDRARLDAYLKLFRLLTSPEQLAKADELYRKRADEYPSIPCFRTDYAAFRLERFDDYQGAIAESRKAIDNGCESPRSRQVMGLANYVAWSNTLDEQREAYLSQAQLFFPESPRLIYQLARSQTTNKAIGELKKRAVSIDSKDNENFTALAYALIENDVASARRLIELGADPMSHVGDEDYPVAMAPVFYQHKEGVQLMLESGVDLSAVKYRGISALGYAEQLQNPEIIHLIKSKLKI
;
A
#
# COMPACT_ATOMS: atom_id res chain seq x y z
N MET A 1 -17.72 23.66 -38.01
CA MET A 1 -19.16 23.86 -37.70
C MET A 1 -19.49 23.01 -36.49
N LYS A 2 -19.50 23.60 -35.29
CA LYS A 2 -19.88 22.89 -34.05
C LYS A 2 -21.39 22.74 -34.05
N ASP A 3 -21.83 21.50 -33.84
CA ASP A 3 -23.18 21.02 -34.09
C ASP A 3 -24.20 21.69 -33.14
N LYS A 4 -25.21 22.36 -33.71
CA LYS A 4 -26.28 23.04 -32.95
C LYS A 4 -27.05 22.04 -32.07
N ARG A 5 -26.98 20.74 -32.37
CA ARG A 5 -27.59 19.67 -31.57
C ARG A 5 -26.93 19.48 -30.21
N THR A 6 -25.61 19.66 -30.09
CA THR A 6 -24.89 19.48 -28.81
C THR A 6 -25.18 20.62 -27.83
N LEU A 7 -25.35 21.84 -28.34
CA LEU A 7 -25.72 23.02 -27.54
C LEU A 7 -27.18 22.96 -27.06
N LEU A 8 -28.08 22.40 -27.88
CA LEU A 8 -29.49 22.21 -27.49
C LEU A 8 -29.65 21.08 -26.45
N LEU A 9 -28.84 20.02 -26.53
CA LEU A 9 -28.84 18.94 -25.54
C LEU A 9 -28.27 19.40 -24.20
N MET A 10 -27.21 20.21 -24.19
CA MET A 10 -26.68 20.78 -22.94
C MET A 10 -27.62 21.79 -22.28
N SER A 11 -28.35 22.60 -23.05
CA SER A 11 -29.31 23.56 -22.48
C SER A 11 -30.55 22.85 -21.91
N VAL A 12 -31.01 21.76 -22.53
CA VAL A 12 -32.08 20.91 -21.98
C VAL A 12 -31.61 20.16 -20.72
N LEU A 13 -30.36 19.67 -20.68
CA LEU A 13 -29.80 19.03 -19.49
C LEU A 13 -29.66 20.00 -18.31
N LEU A 14 -29.19 21.23 -18.55
CA LEU A 14 -29.08 22.28 -17.54
C LEU A 14 -30.44 22.78 -17.04
N ALA A 15 -31.45 22.84 -17.92
CA ALA A 15 -32.82 23.16 -17.52
C ALA A 15 -33.45 22.02 -16.68
N LEU A 16 -33.18 20.76 -17.01
CA LEU A 16 -33.65 19.61 -16.22
C LEU A 16 -32.93 19.49 -14.88
N LEU A 17 -31.62 19.79 -14.81
CA LEU A 17 -30.87 19.85 -13.55
C LEU A 17 -31.29 21.04 -12.67
N GLY A 18 -31.62 22.19 -13.26
CA GLY A 18 -32.17 23.35 -12.54
C GLY A 18 -33.55 23.07 -11.94
N VAL A 19 -34.41 22.31 -12.63
CA VAL A 19 -35.73 21.91 -12.12
C VAL A 19 -35.62 20.80 -11.06
N TYR A 20 -34.60 19.95 -11.12
CA TYR A 20 -34.36 18.90 -10.12
C TYR A 20 -33.72 19.43 -8.82
N LEU A 21 -32.88 20.46 -8.90
CA LEU A 21 -32.24 21.10 -7.73
C LEU A 21 -33.14 22.13 -7.02
N LEU A 22 -34.23 22.57 -7.64
CA LEU A 22 -35.25 23.44 -7.03
C LEU A 22 -36.41 22.67 -6.39
N LYS A 23 -36.39 21.34 -6.37
CA LYS A 23 -37.35 20.51 -5.62
C LYS A 23 -36.63 19.70 -4.54
N SER A 24 -36.26 20.40 -3.47
CA SER A 24 -35.95 19.76 -2.19
C SER A 24 -37.23 19.12 -1.62
N PRO A 25 -37.22 17.86 -1.17
CA PRO A 25 -38.39 17.19 -0.60
C PRO A 25 -38.67 17.63 0.85
N ILE A 26 -38.50 18.93 1.15
CA ILE A 26 -38.71 19.52 2.48
C ILE A 26 -39.95 20.42 2.51
N GLU A 27 -40.41 20.96 1.38
CA GLU A 27 -41.54 21.91 1.36
C GLU A 27 -42.93 21.25 1.47
N ASN A 28 -43.07 19.96 1.13
CA ASN A 28 -44.37 19.26 1.23
C ASN A 28 -44.60 18.51 2.56
N TYR A 29 -43.69 18.61 3.53
CA TYR A 29 -43.88 17.99 4.85
C TYR A 29 -44.49 18.95 5.89
N LEU A 30 -44.67 20.23 5.53
CA LEU A 30 -45.16 21.27 6.45
C LEU A 30 -46.57 21.79 6.12
N ALA A 31 -47.21 21.32 5.04
CA ALA A 31 -48.48 21.88 4.54
C ALA A 31 -49.76 21.18 5.04
N ASP A 32 -49.67 20.01 5.68
CA ASP A 32 -50.85 19.21 6.10
C ASP A 32 -50.83 18.77 7.58
N GLN A 33 -50.04 19.42 8.44
CA GLN A 33 -50.20 19.25 9.88
C GLN A 33 -51.38 20.11 10.35
N PRO A 34 -52.38 19.57 11.06
CA PRO A 34 -53.34 20.40 11.77
C PRO A 34 -52.54 21.34 12.69
N PRO A 35 -52.99 22.60 12.91
CA PRO A 35 -52.26 23.52 13.75
C PRO A 35 -51.95 22.82 15.07
N GLN A 36 -50.67 22.57 15.32
CA GLN A 36 -50.21 22.15 16.63
C GLN A 36 -50.82 23.16 17.60
N PRO A 37 -51.48 22.73 18.69
CA PRO A 37 -51.88 23.68 19.71
C PRO A 37 -50.63 24.46 20.04
N GLU A 38 -50.69 25.80 19.95
CA GLU A 38 -49.63 26.64 20.49
C GLU A 38 -49.41 26.13 21.91
N SER A 39 -48.32 25.39 22.12
CA SER A 39 -47.83 25.13 23.45
C SER A 39 -47.71 26.53 24.03
N PRO A 40 -48.41 26.85 25.15
CA PRO A 40 -48.32 28.17 25.71
C PRO A 40 -46.83 28.43 25.83
N ALA A 41 -46.32 29.45 25.12
CA ALA A 41 -44.98 29.90 25.33
C ALA A 41 -44.91 30.07 26.84
N SER A 42 -44.21 29.15 27.52
CA SER A 42 -43.83 29.37 28.89
C SER A 42 -43.03 30.64 28.76
N GLN A 43 -43.67 31.78 29.03
CA GLN A 43 -42.99 33.03 29.30
C GLN A 43 -42.22 32.72 30.56
N GLU A 44 -41.09 32.06 30.36
CA GLU A 44 -40.27 31.52 31.39
C GLU A 44 -39.73 32.77 32.07
N GLN A 45 -40.34 33.13 33.19
CA GLN A 45 -40.24 34.45 33.78
C GLN A 45 -38.76 34.84 33.86
N LEU A 46 -38.41 35.97 33.23
CA LEU A 46 -37.03 36.43 33.20
C LEU A 46 -36.54 36.59 34.63
N LEU A 47 -35.34 36.09 34.92
CA LEU A 47 -34.76 36.31 36.24
C LEU A 47 -34.45 37.81 36.41
N PRO A 48 -34.59 38.36 37.62
CA PRO A 48 -34.22 39.76 37.89
C PRO A 48 -32.70 39.94 37.72
N GLY A 49 -32.30 41.01 37.03
CA GLY A 49 -30.90 41.32 36.72
C GLY A 49 -30.63 41.41 35.21
N GLU A 50 -29.38 41.72 34.87
CA GLU A 50 -28.89 41.78 33.48
C GLU A 50 -27.98 40.60 33.19
N ASN A 51 -27.88 40.20 31.92
CA ASN A 51 -26.90 39.19 31.52
C ASN A 51 -25.49 39.68 31.81
N GLU A 52 -24.72 38.89 32.53
CA GLU A 52 -23.42 39.33 33.04
C GLU A 52 -22.40 38.20 33.01
N ILE A 53 -21.19 38.53 32.57
CA ILE A 53 -20.00 37.72 32.81
C ILE A 53 -19.35 38.21 34.11
N ARG A 54 -19.50 37.44 35.18
CA ARG A 54 -19.10 37.86 36.53
C ARG A 54 -17.62 37.67 36.78
N LYS A 55 -17.08 36.50 36.48
CA LYS A 55 -15.69 36.15 36.75
C LYS A 55 -15.11 35.26 35.65
N ILE A 56 -13.83 35.48 35.35
CA ILE A 56 -13.07 34.70 34.38
C ILE A 56 -11.78 34.27 35.07
N ASP A 57 -11.59 32.97 35.24
CA ASP A 57 -10.35 32.39 35.76
C ASP A 57 -9.65 31.64 34.63
N VAL A 58 -8.41 31.99 34.32
CA VAL A 58 -7.66 31.37 33.22
C VAL A 58 -6.48 30.59 33.76
N ALA A 59 -6.34 29.36 33.27
CA ALA A 59 -5.23 28.48 33.59
C ALA A 59 -4.78 27.72 32.34
N GLN A 60 -3.49 27.39 32.28
CA GLN A 60 -2.98 26.45 31.30
C GLN A 60 -3.24 25.02 31.80
N GLY A 61 -3.79 24.17 30.92
CA GLY A 61 -3.95 22.74 31.18
C GLY A 61 -2.65 21.98 30.97
N ASP A 62 -2.61 20.73 31.42
CA ASP A 62 -1.45 19.83 31.27
C ASP A 62 -1.20 19.45 29.79
N ASP A 63 -2.18 19.70 28.92
CA ASP A 63 -2.11 19.58 27.47
C ASP A 63 -1.46 20.81 26.80
N GLY A 64 -1.08 21.82 27.58
CA GLY A 64 -0.47 23.07 27.12
C GLY A 64 -1.46 24.13 26.62
N TYR A 65 -2.77 23.85 26.63
CA TYR A 65 -3.80 24.79 26.18
C TYR A 65 -4.26 25.70 27.31
N PHE A 66 -4.73 26.89 26.96
CA PHE A 66 -5.33 27.81 27.93
C PHE A 66 -6.82 27.56 28.02
N TYR A 67 -7.34 27.47 29.23
CA TYR A 67 -8.75 27.30 29.52
C TYR A 67 -9.26 28.44 30.40
N ALA A 68 -10.41 29.00 30.05
CA ALA A 68 -11.13 29.97 30.86
C ALA A 68 -12.33 29.31 31.54
N THR A 69 -12.39 29.40 32.86
CA THR A 69 -13.58 29.13 33.65
C THR A 69 -14.38 30.42 33.76
N VAL A 70 -15.54 30.46 33.10
CA VAL A 70 -16.40 31.62 33.00
C VAL A 70 -17.58 31.44 33.95
N HIS A 71 -17.66 32.29 34.96
CA HIS A 71 -18.82 32.41 35.84
C HIS A 71 -19.75 33.49 35.29
N TYR A 72 -21.01 33.15 35.05
CA TYR A 72 -21.97 34.03 34.39
C TYR A 72 -23.36 33.95 35.01
N PHE A 73 -24.15 35.00 34.79
CA PHE A 73 -25.58 35.02 35.05
C PHE A 73 -26.32 35.26 33.74
N PHE A 74 -27.25 34.36 33.42
CA PHE A 74 -28.11 34.48 32.24
C PHE A 74 -29.58 34.56 32.64
N ARG A 75 -30.25 35.67 32.28
CA ARG A 75 -31.64 35.96 32.70
C ARG A 75 -32.72 35.24 31.90
N GLY A 76 -32.38 34.67 30.74
CA GLY A 76 -33.31 33.94 29.87
C GLY A 76 -33.93 34.75 28.73
N ASP A 77 -33.35 35.89 28.35
CA ASP A 77 -33.89 36.83 27.34
C ASP A 77 -33.29 36.66 25.92
N LEU A 78 -32.30 35.78 25.75
CA LEU A 78 -31.65 35.51 24.46
C LEU A 78 -32.16 34.20 23.84
N SER A 79 -32.49 34.23 22.54
CA SER A 79 -32.73 33.02 21.76
C SER A 79 -31.40 32.34 21.42
N ASN A 80 -31.26 31.05 21.74
CA ASN A 80 -30.04 30.25 21.55
C ASN A 80 -28.77 30.93 22.12
N PRO A 81 -28.71 31.13 23.45
CA PRO A 81 -27.64 31.86 24.09
C PRO A 81 -26.34 31.05 24.08
N LYS A 82 -25.23 31.69 23.72
CA LYS A 82 -23.90 31.06 23.69
C LYS A 82 -22.87 31.91 24.40
N ILE A 83 -21.88 31.25 25.03
CA ILE A 83 -20.64 31.89 25.49
C ILE A 83 -19.48 31.48 24.57
N ARG A 84 -18.60 32.44 24.31
CA ARG A 84 -17.34 32.27 23.57
C ARG A 84 -16.18 32.88 24.35
N VAL A 85 -15.01 32.23 24.28
CA VAL A 85 -13.74 32.68 24.85
C VAL A 85 -12.68 32.75 23.75
N MET A 86 -12.02 33.89 23.59
CA MET A 86 -10.96 34.07 22.60
C MET A 86 -9.90 35.04 23.12
N ALA A 87 -8.64 34.86 22.71
CA ALA A 87 -7.63 35.89 22.91
C ALA A 87 -7.88 37.10 21.99
N ASP A 88 -7.38 38.28 22.37
CA ASP A 88 -7.39 39.46 21.50
C ASP A 88 -6.32 39.36 20.39
N SER A 89 -6.51 40.14 19.33
CA SER A 89 -5.59 40.21 18.20
C SER A 89 -5.07 41.65 18.03
N PRO A 90 -3.79 41.83 17.66
CA PRO A 90 -3.28 43.14 17.25
C PRO A 90 -3.91 43.65 15.94
N ASP A 91 -4.52 42.78 15.13
CA ASP A 91 -5.17 43.14 13.87
C ASP A 91 -6.66 43.49 14.10
N ALA A 92 -7.04 44.72 13.77
CA ALA A 92 -8.41 45.23 13.98
C ALA A 92 -9.51 44.44 13.25
N ASP A 93 -9.18 43.75 12.15
CA ASP A 93 -10.10 42.96 11.31
C ASP A 93 -10.19 41.47 11.73
N ALA A 94 -9.47 41.03 12.77
CA ALA A 94 -9.53 39.66 13.29
C ALA A 94 -10.94 39.28 13.78
N SER A 95 -11.77 40.28 14.05
CA SER A 95 -13.18 40.18 14.45
C SER A 95 -14.14 39.76 13.32
N ARG A 96 -13.65 39.29 12.17
CA ARG A 96 -14.49 38.88 11.02
C ARG A 96 -14.35 37.41 10.62
N PHE A 97 -13.33 36.72 11.11
CA PHE A 97 -13.06 35.31 10.77
C PHE A 97 -13.31 34.43 11.99
N TRP A 98 -14.59 34.29 12.34
CA TRP A 98 -15.02 33.50 13.50
C TRP A 98 -15.25 32.05 13.10
N ASN A 99 -14.39 31.14 13.57
CA ASN A 99 -14.68 29.71 13.49
C ASN A 99 -15.81 29.35 14.47
N SER A 100 -16.79 28.58 14.00
CA SER A 100 -17.98 28.14 14.74
C SER A 100 -17.71 27.06 15.79
N GLU A 101 -16.45 26.70 16.05
CA GLU A 101 -16.10 25.42 16.68
C GLU A 101 -16.24 25.35 18.20
N GLN A 102 -16.52 26.44 18.92
CA GLN A 102 -16.78 26.40 20.38
C GLN A 102 -17.86 27.40 20.79
N LEU A 103 -19.09 27.14 20.36
CA LEU A 103 -20.28 27.76 20.92
C LEU A 103 -20.89 26.78 21.93
N VAL A 104 -20.84 27.11 23.22
CA VAL A 104 -21.44 26.27 24.26
C VAL A 104 -22.78 26.85 24.71
N ASP A 105 -23.80 25.98 24.73
CA ASP A 105 -25.11 26.30 25.28
C ASP A 105 -25.00 26.69 26.76
N ILE A 106 -25.69 27.77 27.13
CA ILE A 106 -25.69 28.26 28.50
C ILE A 106 -27.05 28.13 29.16
N GLN A 107 -27.04 27.84 30.45
CA GLN A 107 -28.25 27.64 31.24
C GLN A 107 -28.68 28.93 31.90
N LYS A 108 -30.00 29.10 32.06
CA LYS A 108 -30.60 30.22 32.80
C LYS A 108 -30.18 30.17 34.27
N GLY A 109 -29.95 31.34 34.86
CA GLY A 109 -29.47 31.49 36.24
C GLY A 109 -27.96 31.66 36.33
N GLU A 110 -27.43 31.44 37.54
CA GLU A 110 -26.01 31.56 37.87
C GLU A 110 -25.30 30.24 37.62
N ASN A 111 -24.36 30.23 36.67
CA ASN A 111 -23.73 29.03 36.17
C ASN A 111 -22.24 29.26 35.90
N SER A 112 -21.52 28.18 35.64
CA SER A 112 -20.10 28.23 35.29
C SER A 112 -19.78 27.24 34.18
N VAL A 113 -18.94 27.66 33.24
CA VAL A 113 -18.51 26.83 32.11
C VAL A 113 -17.00 26.95 31.91
N ARG A 114 -16.34 25.84 31.61
CA ARG A 114 -14.91 25.83 31.27
C ARG A 114 -14.75 25.65 29.77
N LEU A 115 -14.03 26.56 29.13
CA LEU A 115 -13.86 26.63 27.67
C LEU A 115 -12.38 26.84 27.32
N GLU A 116 -11.93 26.29 26.19
CA GLU A 116 -10.60 26.59 25.63
C GLU A 116 -10.55 28.07 25.20
N VAL A 117 -9.42 28.73 25.43
CA VAL A 117 -9.14 30.06 24.90
C VAL A 117 -8.64 29.89 23.48
N LEU A 118 -9.40 30.35 22.50
CA LEU A 118 -9.03 30.19 21.09
C LEU A 118 -8.02 31.25 20.63
N ARG A 119 -7.05 30.81 19.80
CA ARG A 119 -6.17 31.70 19.03
C ARG A 119 -6.98 32.46 17.96
N PRO A 120 -6.82 33.79 17.84
CA PRO A 120 -7.31 34.57 16.70
C PRO A 120 -6.84 34.03 15.34
N ALA A 121 -7.65 34.23 14.30
CA ALA A 121 -7.29 33.81 12.94
C ALA A 121 -6.07 34.58 12.39
N THR A 122 -5.98 35.87 12.69
CA THR A 122 -4.88 36.75 12.32
C THR A 122 -4.21 37.36 13.56
N PRO A 123 -2.88 37.61 13.52
CA PRO A 123 -1.99 37.37 12.39
C PRO A 123 -1.73 35.88 12.14
N TYR A 124 -1.35 35.51 10.93
CA TYR A 124 -1.02 34.10 10.60
C TYR A 124 0.29 33.62 11.27
N LYS A 125 1.20 34.56 11.59
CA LYS A 125 2.48 34.31 12.26
C LYS A 125 2.32 34.23 13.78
N GLU A 126 3.41 33.93 14.49
CA GLU A 126 3.48 34.03 15.94
C GLU A 126 3.22 35.45 16.43
N PHE A 127 2.55 35.57 17.58
CA PHE A 127 2.27 36.86 18.23
C PHE A 127 1.87 36.67 19.69
N THR A 128 1.95 37.73 20.48
CA THR A 128 1.48 37.75 21.87
C THR A 128 0.15 38.48 21.95
N SER A 129 -0.91 37.79 22.38
CA SER A 129 -2.15 38.44 22.77
C SER A 129 -1.97 39.15 24.11
N LYS A 130 -2.72 40.21 24.38
CA LYS A 130 -2.68 40.94 25.66
C LYS A 130 -3.82 40.56 26.58
N LYS A 131 -4.96 40.21 26.00
CA LYS A 131 -6.23 40.01 26.70
C LYS A 131 -6.93 38.74 26.28
N ILE A 132 -7.81 38.29 27.16
CA ILE A 132 -8.82 37.28 26.85
C ILE A 132 -10.18 37.96 26.88
N VAL A 133 -10.93 37.79 25.80
CA VAL A 133 -12.25 38.35 25.57
C VAL A 133 -13.27 37.23 25.70
N VAL A 134 -14.20 37.39 26.64
CA VAL A 134 -15.35 36.51 26.82
C VAL A 134 -16.60 37.26 26.40
N SER A 135 -17.43 36.63 25.56
CA SER A 135 -18.65 37.24 25.04
C SER A 135 -19.84 36.31 25.20
N MET A 136 -21.00 36.88 25.54
CA MET A 136 -22.29 36.20 25.58
C MET A 136 -23.20 36.77 24.49
N ASN A 137 -23.62 35.91 23.56
CA ASN A 137 -24.29 36.30 22.32
C ASN A 137 -25.54 35.44 22.06
N SER A 138 -26.44 35.93 21.20
CA SER A 138 -27.49 35.11 20.58
C SER A 138 -26.98 34.57 19.25
N GLY A 139 -26.49 33.33 19.25
CA GLY A 139 -25.89 32.70 18.06
C GLY A 139 -24.76 33.53 17.44
N PHE A 140 -24.93 33.93 16.17
CA PHE A 140 -23.94 34.73 15.40
C PHE A 140 -24.19 36.25 15.50
N ALA A 141 -25.14 36.70 16.32
CA ALA A 141 -25.42 38.12 16.51
C ALA A 141 -24.32 38.84 17.31
N ALA A 142 -24.36 40.17 17.32
CA ALA A 142 -23.45 41.01 18.12
C ALA A 142 -23.52 40.62 19.61
N ALA A 143 -22.38 40.74 20.30
CA ALA A 143 -22.29 40.39 21.71
C ALA A 143 -23.22 41.27 22.54
N GLN A 144 -24.05 40.63 23.37
CA GLN A 144 -24.97 41.34 24.25
C GLN A 144 -24.24 41.81 25.52
N THR A 145 -23.25 41.02 25.97
CA THR A 145 -22.29 41.42 27.01
C THR A 145 -20.92 40.82 26.72
N THR A 146 -19.87 41.58 27.04
CA THR A 146 -18.47 41.20 26.87
C THR A 146 -17.69 41.57 28.12
N LYS A 147 -16.75 40.71 28.52
CA LYS A 147 -15.78 41.00 29.57
C LYS A 147 -14.39 40.62 29.11
N GLU A 148 -13.43 41.48 29.42
CA GLU A 148 -12.03 41.28 29.10
C GLU A 148 -11.22 41.13 30.39
N ILE A 149 -10.16 40.33 30.32
CA ILE A 149 -9.12 40.28 31.36
C ILE A 149 -7.74 40.40 30.70
N ASP A 150 -6.81 41.04 31.42
CA ASP A 150 -5.41 41.09 30.99
C ASP A 150 -4.76 39.73 31.30
N PHE A 151 -4.37 39.02 30.25
CA PHE A 151 -3.74 37.70 30.34
C PHE A 151 -2.94 37.47 29.05
N PRO A 152 -1.64 37.77 29.04
CA PRO A 152 -0.85 37.64 27.82
C PRO A 152 -0.58 36.18 27.49
N ILE A 153 -0.80 35.78 26.23
CA ILE A 153 -0.50 34.44 25.72
C ILE A 153 0.40 34.57 24.50
N GLU A 154 1.50 33.83 24.49
CA GLU A 154 2.36 33.66 23.32
C GLU A 154 1.77 32.58 22.40
N TRP A 155 1.33 32.99 21.22
CA TRP A 155 0.76 32.11 20.21
C TRP A 155 1.80 31.74 19.17
N THR A 156 1.87 30.47 18.82
CA THR A 156 2.59 30.02 17.62
C THR A 156 1.91 30.51 16.34
N ASP A 157 2.53 30.28 15.20
CA ASP A 157 1.87 30.46 13.91
C ASP A 157 0.58 29.60 13.81
N SER A 158 -0.35 30.03 12.96
CA SER A 158 -1.68 29.42 12.80
C SER A 158 -1.59 27.95 12.40
N SER A 159 -0.63 27.60 11.55
CA SER A 159 -0.43 26.24 11.07
C SER A 159 0.00 25.30 12.21
N THR A 160 0.91 25.77 13.06
CA THR A 160 1.38 25.03 14.24
C THR A 160 0.30 24.92 15.31
N TYR A 161 -0.46 25.99 15.56
CA TYR A 161 -1.58 25.98 16.50
C TYR A 161 -2.63 24.91 16.12
N MET A 162 -3.08 24.91 14.85
CA MET A 162 -4.06 23.93 14.37
C MET A 162 -3.52 22.50 14.47
N ARG A 163 -2.26 22.27 14.07
CA ARG A 163 -1.61 20.96 14.18
C ARG A 163 -1.50 20.47 15.62
N ASN A 164 -1.16 21.35 16.56
CA ASN A 164 -1.09 21.00 17.97
C ASN A 164 -2.48 20.63 18.47
N ARG A 165 -3.52 21.38 18.05
CA ARG A 165 -4.90 21.15 18.51
C ARG A 165 -5.47 19.83 17.99
N GLU A 166 -5.16 19.45 16.75
CA GLU A 166 -5.48 18.10 16.29
C GLU A 166 -4.74 17.01 17.08
N PHE A 167 -3.47 17.24 17.42
CA PHE A 167 -2.70 16.32 18.26
C PHE A 167 -3.27 16.19 19.68
N ALA A 168 -3.73 17.29 20.28
CA ALA A 168 -4.31 17.29 21.63
C ALA A 168 -5.56 16.39 21.71
N LYS A 169 -6.40 16.43 20.66
CA LYS A 169 -7.64 15.64 20.55
C LYS A 169 -7.39 14.14 20.41
N LYS A 170 -6.30 13.74 19.74
CA LYS A 170 -6.00 12.33 19.50
C LYS A 170 -5.38 11.68 20.75
N THR A 171 -5.85 10.48 21.04
CA THR A 171 -5.29 9.56 22.02
C THR A 171 -3.93 9.02 21.56
N ILE A 172 -3.16 8.46 22.49
CA ILE A 172 -1.91 7.76 22.15
C ILE A 172 -2.18 6.63 21.15
N ASP A 173 -3.22 5.84 21.39
CA ASP A 173 -3.57 4.68 20.55
C ASP A 173 -3.94 5.10 19.12
N GLU A 174 -4.70 6.18 18.94
CA GLU A 174 -5.04 6.71 17.61
C GLU A 174 -3.80 7.20 16.86
N LEU A 175 -2.93 7.96 17.54
CA LEU A 175 -1.69 8.46 16.93
C LEU A 175 -0.76 7.32 16.54
N TYR A 176 -0.64 6.31 17.41
CA TYR A 176 0.19 5.13 17.17
C TYR A 176 -0.37 4.29 16.02
N ALA A 177 -1.66 3.97 16.03
CA ALA A 177 -2.31 3.18 14.99
C ALA A 177 -2.19 3.85 13.61
N GLU A 178 -2.47 5.15 13.53
CA GLU A 178 -2.27 5.93 12.29
C GLU A 178 -0.83 5.89 11.81
N ALA A 179 0.15 6.02 12.72
CA ALA A 179 1.56 5.97 12.35
C ALA A 179 1.95 4.61 11.75
N VAL A 180 1.50 3.50 12.38
CA VAL A 180 1.75 2.13 11.90
C VAL A 180 1.13 1.92 10.52
N GLU A 181 -0.11 2.36 10.32
CA GLU A 181 -0.80 2.28 9.03
C GLU A 181 -0.06 3.05 7.94
N LEU A 182 0.36 4.28 8.22
CA LEU A 182 1.13 5.11 7.28
C LEU A 182 2.48 4.47 6.93
N ILE A 183 3.15 3.83 7.89
CA ILE A 183 4.40 3.08 7.63
C ILE A 183 4.14 1.87 6.73
N ASP A 184 3.00 1.21 6.90
CA ASP A 184 2.61 0.02 6.15
C ASP A 184 2.26 0.33 4.69
N LEU A 185 1.59 1.46 4.41
CA LEU A 185 1.21 1.91 3.06
C LEU A 185 2.40 2.23 2.15
N ALA A 186 3.57 2.51 2.73
CA ALA A 186 4.84 2.73 2.02
C ALA A 186 4.86 3.90 1.00
N ASP A 187 4.03 4.95 1.16
CA ASP A 187 4.11 6.18 0.35
C ASP A 187 5.12 7.17 0.97
N ALA A 188 6.12 7.58 0.20
CA ALA A 188 7.15 8.54 0.58
C ALA A 188 6.58 9.87 1.13
N ARG A 189 5.41 10.30 0.67
CA ARG A 189 4.74 11.52 1.15
C ARG A 189 4.13 11.35 2.54
N THR A 190 3.82 10.12 2.94
CA THR A 190 3.13 9.80 4.20
C THR A 190 4.08 9.50 5.37
N PHE A 191 5.34 9.14 5.08
CA PHE A 191 6.32 8.76 6.11
C PHE A 191 6.64 9.89 7.11
N GLN A 192 6.70 11.15 6.65
CA GLN A 192 6.95 12.27 7.54
C GLN A 192 5.81 12.48 8.54
N THR A 193 4.57 12.17 8.14
CA THR A 193 3.41 12.21 9.04
C THR A 193 3.48 11.09 10.06
N ALA A 194 3.85 9.87 9.64
CA ALA A 194 4.03 8.74 10.56
C ALA A 194 5.06 9.04 11.64
N LYS A 195 6.23 9.56 11.26
CA LYS A 195 7.28 9.95 12.21
C LYS A 195 6.78 11.00 13.21
N LYS A 196 6.10 12.05 12.72
CA LYS A 196 5.52 13.09 13.59
C LYS A 196 4.51 12.52 14.57
N ASN A 197 3.68 11.57 14.15
CA ASN A 197 2.73 10.90 15.03
C ASN A 197 3.45 10.06 16.10
N LEU A 198 4.54 9.36 15.77
CA LEU A 198 5.35 8.64 16.76
C LEU A 198 6.09 9.58 17.74
N GLU A 199 6.64 10.70 17.24
CA GLU A 199 7.24 11.75 18.09
C GLU A 199 6.19 12.32 19.06
N ARG A 200 4.96 12.50 18.58
CA ARG A 200 3.80 12.94 19.36
C ARG A 200 3.35 11.93 20.42
N VAL A 201 3.37 10.64 20.10
CA VAL A 201 3.16 9.56 21.08
C VAL A 201 4.18 9.67 22.20
N LEU A 202 5.46 9.82 21.87
CA LEU A 202 6.55 9.93 22.86
C LEU A 202 6.53 11.23 23.66
N ILE A 203 5.90 12.30 23.14
CA ILE A 203 5.65 13.53 23.91
C ILE A 203 4.55 13.30 24.97
N LYS A 204 3.47 12.58 24.62
CA LYS A 204 2.39 12.25 25.57
C LYS A 204 2.82 11.21 26.60
N ASP A 205 3.59 10.21 26.16
CA ASP A 205 4.17 9.18 27.01
C ASP A 205 5.61 8.86 26.57
N SER A 206 6.56 9.46 27.30
CA SER A 206 7.99 9.25 27.06
C SER A 206 8.48 7.82 27.31
N GLN A 207 7.65 6.96 27.92
CA GLN A 207 7.96 5.56 28.19
C GLN A 207 7.26 4.60 27.22
N TYR A 208 6.55 5.11 26.21
CA TYR A 208 5.81 4.31 25.24
C TYR A 208 6.75 3.53 24.30
N ILE A 209 7.15 2.33 24.73
CA ILE A 209 8.21 1.57 24.07
C ILE A 209 7.85 1.09 22.66
N ASP A 210 6.57 0.83 22.39
CA ASP A 210 6.10 0.34 21.09
C ASP A 210 6.32 1.34 19.94
N ALA A 211 6.56 2.62 20.24
CA ALA A 211 6.91 3.61 19.24
C ALA A 211 8.33 3.44 18.66
N TYR A 212 9.26 2.85 19.41
CA TYR A 212 10.66 2.76 18.99
C TYR A 212 10.91 1.77 17.83
N PRO A 213 10.33 0.55 17.83
CA PRO A 213 10.36 -0.32 16.65
C PRO A 213 9.77 0.35 15.41
N GLU A 214 8.69 1.12 15.57
CA GLU A 214 8.05 1.82 14.45
C GLU A 214 8.91 2.99 13.91
N LEU A 215 9.58 3.73 14.79
CA LEU A 215 10.59 4.72 14.38
C LEU A 215 11.75 4.06 13.62
N ALA A 216 12.17 2.86 14.04
CA ALA A 216 13.18 2.08 13.33
C ALA A 216 12.71 1.60 11.95
N ARG A 217 11.45 1.11 11.84
CA ARG A 217 10.82 0.78 10.55
C ARG A 217 10.74 1.99 9.63
N PHE A 218 10.37 3.16 10.15
CA PHE A 218 10.40 4.42 9.43
C PHE A 218 11.80 4.74 8.90
N SER A 219 12.85 4.66 9.74
CA SER A 219 14.23 4.97 9.34
C SER A 219 14.71 4.08 8.20
N MET A 220 14.44 2.77 8.27
CA MET A 220 14.82 1.84 7.21
C MET A 220 14.06 2.11 5.89
N LYS A 221 12.75 2.36 5.97
CA LYS A 221 11.94 2.67 4.77
C LYS A 221 12.30 4.01 4.13
N ASN A 222 12.68 5.01 4.93
CA ASN A 222 13.12 6.30 4.45
C ASN A 222 14.51 6.24 3.82
N ASN A 223 15.41 5.41 4.37
CA ASN A 223 16.75 5.21 3.87
C ASN A 223 17.24 3.78 4.14
N TRP A 224 17.25 2.92 3.11
CA TRP A 224 17.74 1.54 3.23
C TRP A 224 19.28 1.44 3.27
N GLY A 225 19.99 2.56 3.25
CA GLY A 225 21.45 2.61 3.33
C GLY A 225 22.01 2.48 4.76
N PRO A 226 23.35 2.50 4.90
CA PRO A 226 24.02 2.38 6.20
C PRO A 226 23.54 3.39 7.26
N GLU A 227 23.23 4.62 6.84
CA GLU A 227 22.74 5.67 7.74
C GLU A 227 21.35 5.33 8.31
N GLY A 228 20.40 4.92 7.47
CA GLY A 228 19.06 4.58 7.97
C GLY A 228 19.05 3.31 8.81
N LEU A 229 19.89 2.32 8.49
CA LEU A 229 20.11 1.16 9.36
C LEU A 229 20.73 1.57 10.70
N LYS A 230 21.67 2.53 10.72
CA LYS A 230 22.27 3.02 11.96
C LYS A 230 21.27 3.79 12.82
N GLN A 231 20.40 4.57 12.19
CA GLN A 231 19.33 5.29 12.87
C GLN A 231 18.31 4.32 13.48
N ALA A 232 17.93 3.27 12.73
CA ALA A 232 17.05 2.20 13.21
C ALA A 232 17.63 1.50 14.46
N GLU A 233 18.91 1.12 14.41
CA GLU A 233 19.64 0.57 15.56
C GLU A 233 19.57 1.53 16.76
N THR A 234 19.79 2.82 16.55
CA THR A 234 19.78 3.83 17.63
C THR A 234 18.42 3.93 18.31
N TYR A 235 17.33 3.92 17.54
CA TYR A 235 15.98 3.93 18.11
C TYR A 235 15.70 2.66 18.92
N LEU A 236 16.05 1.49 18.38
CA LEU A 236 15.81 0.20 19.05
C LEU A 236 16.59 0.09 20.37
N ILE A 237 17.87 0.47 20.38
CA ILE A 237 18.69 0.52 21.60
C ILE A 237 18.11 1.51 22.61
N SER A 238 17.58 2.65 22.16
CA SER A 238 16.96 3.63 23.04
C SER A 238 15.69 3.08 23.71
N GLY A 239 14.83 2.38 22.96
CA GLY A 239 13.66 1.71 23.53
C GLY A 239 14.04 0.59 24.50
N LEU A 240 15.06 -0.22 24.18
CA LEU A 240 15.54 -1.29 25.05
C LEU A 240 16.16 -0.81 26.37
N LYS A 241 16.62 0.44 26.45
CA LYS A 241 17.02 1.06 27.73
C LYS A 241 15.82 1.30 28.67
N LEU A 242 14.62 1.50 28.13
CA LEU A 242 13.40 1.69 28.91
C LEU A 242 12.86 0.34 29.40
N ASN A 243 12.83 -0.65 28.51
CA ASN A 243 12.48 -2.02 28.85
C ASN A 243 13.30 -3.00 28.00
N GLY A 244 14.29 -3.62 28.64
CA GLY A 244 15.20 -4.56 28.02
C GLY A 244 14.62 -5.94 27.72
N ASN A 245 13.33 -6.18 28.01
CA ASN A 245 12.61 -7.42 27.66
C ASN A 245 11.58 -7.17 26.55
N HIS A 246 11.73 -6.10 25.77
CA HIS A 246 10.80 -5.77 24.70
C HIS A 246 11.06 -6.61 23.43
N ALA A 247 10.30 -7.70 23.30
CA ALA A 247 10.48 -8.69 22.24
C ALA A 247 10.53 -8.11 20.82
N ASN A 248 9.61 -7.20 20.47
CA ASN A 248 9.56 -6.62 19.13
C ASN A 248 10.80 -5.79 18.79
N SER A 249 11.40 -5.13 19.80
CA SER A 249 12.65 -4.41 19.62
C SER A 249 13.80 -5.37 19.33
N HIS A 250 13.90 -6.47 20.07
CA HIS A 250 14.93 -7.51 19.81
C HIS A 250 14.77 -8.15 18.43
N VAL A 251 13.54 -8.51 18.03
CA VAL A 251 13.25 -9.09 16.69
C VAL A 251 13.68 -8.12 15.57
N LEU A 252 13.37 -6.83 15.70
CA LEU A 252 13.72 -5.86 14.67
C LEU A 252 15.20 -5.47 14.72
N LEU A 253 15.83 -5.45 15.90
CA LEU A 253 17.25 -5.15 16.05
C LEU A 253 18.10 -6.25 15.43
N GLY A 254 17.73 -7.51 15.64
CA GLY A 254 18.39 -8.63 14.97
C GLY A 254 18.29 -8.52 13.44
N TYR A 255 17.13 -8.11 12.91
CA TYR A 255 16.97 -7.84 11.47
C TYR A 255 17.88 -6.71 10.97
N VAL A 256 17.97 -5.61 11.71
CA VAL A 256 18.89 -4.50 11.40
C VAL A 256 20.35 -5.01 11.36
N TYR A 257 20.75 -5.83 12.32
CA TYR A 257 22.09 -6.42 12.36
C TYR A 257 22.37 -7.39 11.20
N VAL A 258 21.39 -8.20 10.78
CA VAL A 258 21.50 -9.03 9.56
C VAL A 258 21.85 -8.17 8.33
N HIS A 259 21.13 -7.07 8.13
CA HIS A 259 21.36 -6.17 6.98
C HIS A 259 22.61 -5.30 7.13
N GLN A 260 23.15 -5.15 8.34
CA GLN A 260 24.48 -4.58 8.59
C GLN A 260 25.62 -5.63 8.49
N ARG A 261 25.32 -6.91 8.17
CA ARG A 261 26.27 -8.03 8.17
C ARG A 261 26.89 -8.35 9.55
N ARG A 262 26.25 -7.94 10.64
CA ARG A 262 26.64 -8.19 12.03
C ARG A 262 25.94 -9.44 12.57
N PHE A 263 26.29 -10.60 12.04
CA PHE A 263 25.52 -11.83 12.24
C PHE A 263 25.52 -12.35 13.69
N ASP A 264 26.64 -12.24 14.43
CA ASP A 264 26.71 -12.70 15.81
C ASP A 264 25.79 -11.89 16.74
N GLU A 265 25.73 -10.58 16.51
CA GLU A 265 24.85 -9.67 17.25
C GLU A 265 23.39 -9.93 16.89
N ALA A 266 23.09 -10.13 15.59
CA ALA A 266 21.75 -10.50 15.16
C ALA A 266 21.25 -11.78 15.85
N LYS A 267 22.13 -12.79 15.95
CA LYS A 267 21.86 -14.06 16.61
C LYS A 267 21.50 -13.86 18.08
N ALA A 268 22.29 -13.07 18.82
CA ALA A 268 22.04 -12.79 20.24
C ALA A 268 20.70 -12.09 20.48
N GLU A 269 20.32 -11.16 19.61
CA GLU A 269 19.02 -10.46 19.70
C GLU A 269 17.86 -11.43 19.46
N PHE A 270 17.98 -12.31 18.47
CA PHE A 270 16.94 -13.30 18.20
C PHE A 270 16.82 -14.35 19.31
N GLU A 271 17.94 -14.83 19.87
CA GLU A 271 17.94 -15.73 21.04
C GLU A 271 17.28 -15.07 22.27
N THR A 272 17.47 -13.76 22.44
CA THR A 272 16.82 -12.99 23.50
C THR A 272 15.30 -12.91 23.27
N ALA A 273 14.86 -12.59 22.04
CA ALA A 273 13.45 -12.58 21.68
C ALA A 273 12.77 -13.95 21.86
N GLU A 274 13.47 -15.05 21.55
CA GLU A 274 13.00 -16.41 21.78
C GLU A 274 12.85 -16.70 23.28
N LYS A 275 13.84 -16.33 24.09
CA LYS A 275 13.80 -16.49 25.55
C LYS A 275 12.66 -15.72 26.21
N ILE A 276 12.31 -14.54 25.67
CA ILE A 276 11.14 -13.76 26.12
C ILE A 276 9.83 -14.49 25.79
N GLY A 277 9.81 -15.39 24.81
CA GLY A 277 8.62 -16.15 24.40
C GLY A 277 7.71 -15.36 23.47
N THR A 278 8.29 -14.59 22.55
CA THR A 278 7.51 -13.76 21.60
C THR A 278 6.61 -14.59 20.67
N LYS A 279 5.43 -14.05 20.36
CA LYS A 279 4.53 -14.59 19.32
C LYS A 279 4.77 -13.94 17.95
N ASN A 280 5.70 -12.99 17.86
CA ASN A 280 5.99 -12.28 16.62
C ASN A 280 6.67 -13.21 15.61
N LEU A 281 5.93 -13.58 14.56
CA LEU A 281 6.40 -14.49 13.50
C LEU A 281 7.61 -13.95 12.72
N TRP A 282 7.88 -12.64 12.76
CA TRP A 282 9.09 -12.08 12.17
C TRP A 282 10.36 -12.61 12.80
N LEU A 283 10.33 -13.11 14.04
CA LEU A 283 11.49 -13.77 14.64
C LEU A 283 12.02 -14.89 13.73
N TRP A 284 11.14 -15.80 13.32
CA TRP A 284 11.49 -16.94 12.49
C TRP A 284 11.81 -16.56 11.05
N ALA A 285 11.07 -15.61 10.47
CA ALA A 285 11.39 -15.10 9.13
C ALA A 285 12.77 -14.42 9.10
N ASN A 286 13.12 -13.64 10.14
CA ASN A 286 14.40 -12.94 10.22
C ASN A 286 15.57 -13.88 10.52
N TRP A 287 15.36 -14.94 11.31
CA TRP A 287 16.30 -16.05 11.42
C TRP A 287 16.55 -16.72 10.06
N GLY A 288 15.49 -16.94 9.28
CA GLY A 288 15.60 -17.48 7.93
C GLY A 288 16.43 -16.58 7.00
N GLU A 289 16.21 -15.26 7.07
CA GLU A 289 16.97 -14.28 6.28
C GLU A 289 18.45 -14.26 6.69
N LEU A 290 18.75 -14.32 7.99
CA LEU A 290 20.11 -14.44 8.51
C LEU A 290 20.82 -15.64 7.87
N HIS A 291 20.23 -16.83 7.95
CA HIS A 291 20.84 -18.05 7.40
C HIS A 291 20.93 -18.00 5.87
N ALA A 292 19.95 -17.40 5.18
CA ALA A 292 20.00 -17.22 3.74
C ALA A 292 21.16 -16.31 3.31
N MET A 293 21.39 -15.20 4.03
CA MET A 293 22.54 -14.32 3.83
C MET A 293 23.87 -14.99 4.23
N GLN A 294 23.79 -15.97 5.14
CA GLN A 294 24.77 -17.00 5.52
C GLN A 294 25.26 -17.89 4.35
N GLY A 295 24.42 -18.07 3.33
CA GLY A 295 24.53 -19.19 2.38
C GLY A 295 24.09 -20.54 2.98
N GLU A 296 23.48 -20.54 4.17
CA GLU A 296 23.07 -21.73 4.92
C GLU A 296 21.62 -22.14 4.56
N SER A 297 21.39 -22.51 3.29
CA SER A 297 20.05 -22.68 2.71
C SER A 297 19.13 -23.62 3.51
N GLN A 298 19.64 -24.75 4.03
CA GLN A 298 18.80 -25.68 4.79
C GLN A 298 18.33 -25.08 6.11
N LYS A 299 19.22 -24.39 6.84
CA LYS A 299 18.83 -23.71 8.08
C LYS A 299 17.83 -22.59 7.81
N ALA A 300 17.98 -21.87 6.70
CA ALA A 300 17.02 -20.87 6.27
C ALA A 300 15.62 -21.50 6.06
N ILE A 301 15.55 -22.62 5.34
CA ILE A 301 14.31 -23.39 5.14
C ILE A 301 13.69 -23.78 6.48
N ASP A 302 14.48 -24.34 7.40
CA ASP A 302 13.99 -24.78 8.71
C ASP A 302 13.36 -23.64 9.51
N MET A 303 13.95 -22.44 9.45
CA MET A 303 13.43 -21.25 10.13
C MET A 303 12.16 -20.70 9.47
N TYR A 304 12.11 -20.63 8.13
CA TYR A 304 10.87 -20.23 7.45
C TYR A 304 9.74 -21.24 7.67
N LEU A 305 10.04 -22.54 7.76
CA LEU A 305 9.06 -23.55 8.14
C LEU A 305 8.50 -23.29 9.54
N ARG A 306 9.32 -22.96 10.53
CA ARG A 306 8.83 -22.55 11.86
C ARG A 306 7.85 -21.38 11.80
N ALA A 307 8.10 -20.37 10.96
CA ALA A 307 7.17 -19.24 10.76
C ALA A 307 5.81 -19.72 10.21
N THR A 308 5.83 -20.63 9.24
CA THR A 308 4.61 -21.15 8.59
C THR A 308 3.90 -22.25 9.39
N ASP A 309 4.58 -22.94 10.31
CA ASP A 309 4.02 -23.99 11.17
C ASP A 309 3.47 -23.44 12.49
N THR A 310 3.96 -22.29 12.94
CA THR A 310 3.39 -21.59 14.09
C THR A 310 1.93 -21.20 13.80
N PRO A 311 0.97 -21.42 14.73
CA PRO A 311 -0.44 -21.05 14.53
C PRO A 311 -0.61 -19.59 14.09
N ARG A 312 -1.60 -19.35 13.21
CA ARG A 312 -1.85 -17.99 12.72
C ARG A 312 -2.23 -17.06 13.87
N PRO A 313 -1.55 -15.91 14.00
CA PRO A 313 -1.87 -14.95 15.05
C PRO A 313 -3.11 -14.10 14.70
N TYR A 314 -3.52 -14.05 13.42
CA TYR A 314 -4.61 -13.22 12.89
C TYR A 314 -4.42 -11.71 13.19
N ASP A 315 -3.16 -11.26 13.20
CA ASP A 315 -2.76 -9.88 13.46
C ASP A 315 -1.78 -9.37 12.38
N THR A 316 -1.10 -8.25 12.66
CA THR A 316 -0.14 -7.61 11.74
C THR A 316 1.07 -8.48 11.39
N TYR A 317 1.40 -9.49 12.20
CA TYR A 317 2.53 -10.40 12.01
C TYR A 317 2.24 -11.55 11.07
N ASP A 318 0.97 -11.75 10.69
CA ASP A 318 0.60 -12.73 9.68
C ASP A 318 1.25 -12.44 8.31
N ARG A 319 1.68 -11.20 8.08
CA ARG A 319 2.53 -10.80 6.94
C ARG A 319 3.90 -11.49 6.92
N ALA A 320 4.51 -11.75 8.09
CA ALA A 320 5.77 -12.48 8.18
C ALA A 320 5.62 -13.93 7.69
N ARG A 321 4.44 -14.51 7.90
CA ARG A 321 4.09 -15.86 7.42
C ARG A 321 3.99 -15.91 5.91
N LEU A 322 3.34 -14.91 5.31
CA LEU A 322 3.29 -14.76 3.86
C LEU A 322 4.68 -14.54 3.25
N ASP A 323 5.53 -13.72 3.88
CA ASP A 323 6.93 -13.55 3.46
C ASP A 323 7.69 -14.88 3.53
N ALA A 324 7.56 -15.63 4.63
CA ALA A 324 8.18 -16.94 4.80
C ALA A 324 7.75 -17.94 3.71
N TYR A 325 6.46 -17.98 3.33
CA TYR A 325 6.00 -18.78 2.19
C TYR A 325 6.74 -18.40 0.89
N LEU A 326 6.85 -17.11 0.60
CA LEU A 326 7.54 -16.64 -0.62
C LEU A 326 9.03 -17.00 -0.61
N LYS A 327 9.69 -16.93 0.55
CA LYS A 327 11.09 -17.34 0.71
C LYS A 327 11.23 -18.86 0.54
N LEU A 328 10.34 -19.66 1.11
CA LEU A 328 10.30 -21.11 0.95
C LEU A 328 10.12 -21.52 -0.51
N PHE A 329 9.19 -20.92 -1.26
CA PHE A 329 8.97 -21.27 -2.67
C PHE A 329 10.18 -20.98 -3.57
N ARG A 330 11.01 -19.98 -3.21
CA ARG A 330 12.27 -19.70 -3.91
C ARG A 330 13.38 -20.71 -3.57
N LEU A 331 13.38 -21.26 -2.36
CA LEU A 331 14.41 -22.18 -1.89
C LEU A 331 14.10 -23.65 -2.22
N LEU A 332 12.83 -24.06 -2.17
CA LEU A 332 12.38 -25.42 -2.41
C LEU A 332 12.25 -25.72 -3.91
N THR A 333 13.38 -25.87 -4.58
CA THR A 333 13.46 -25.98 -6.05
C THR A 333 14.01 -27.32 -6.55
N SER A 334 14.65 -28.11 -5.70
CA SER A 334 15.13 -29.45 -6.06
C SER A 334 13.97 -30.44 -6.24
N PRO A 335 14.10 -31.45 -7.12
CA PRO A 335 13.07 -32.47 -7.33
C PRO A 335 12.58 -33.12 -6.03
N GLU A 336 13.49 -33.38 -5.09
CA GLU A 336 13.19 -33.99 -3.79
C GLU A 336 12.36 -33.06 -2.89
N GLN A 337 12.53 -31.74 -3.03
CA GLN A 337 11.84 -30.73 -2.23
C GLN A 337 10.50 -30.28 -2.81
N LEU A 338 10.20 -30.59 -4.08
CA LEU A 338 8.96 -30.18 -4.73
C LEU A 338 7.72 -30.72 -4.01
N ALA A 339 7.79 -31.91 -3.42
CA ALA A 339 6.70 -32.47 -2.61
C ALA A 339 6.38 -31.59 -1.38
N LYS A 340 7.41 -31.02 -0.74
CA LYS A 340 7.21 -30.09 0.37
C LYS A 340 6.66 -28.75 -0.11
N ALA A 341 7.12 -28.26 -1.26
CA ALA A 341 6.57 -27.05 -1.86
C ALA A 341 5.08 -27.21 -2.21
N ASP A 342 4.66 -28.35 -2.77
CA ASP A 342 3.24 -28.66 -3.04
C ASP A 342 2.37 -28.54 -1.78
N GLU A 343 2.80 -29.17 -0.68
CA GLU A 343 2.13 -29.09 0.61
C GLU A 343 1.97 -27.63 1.06
N LEU A 344 3.02 -26.82 0.92
CA LEU A 344 3.05 -25.42 1.36
C LEU A 344 2.19 -24.51 0.46
N TYR A 345 2.16 -24.73 -0.86
CA TYR A 345 1.27 -23.99 -1.75
C TYR A 345 -0.20 -24.25 -1.40
N ARG A 346 -0.56 -25.52 -1.18
CA ARG A 346 -1.90 -25.90 -0.72
C ARG A 346 -2.23 -25.27 0.63
N LYS A 347 -1.33 -25.42 1.61
CA LYS A 347 -1.48 -24.88 2.97
C LYS A 347 -1.73 -23.37 2.93
N ARG A 348 -0.93 -22.60 2.19
CA ARG A 348 -1.13 -21.15 2.02
C ARG A 348 -2.49 -20.83 1.38
N ALA A 349 -2.91 -21.56 0.35
CA ALA A 349 -4.19 -21.31 -0.30
C ALA A 349 -5.39 -21.61 0.61
N ASP A 350 -5.29 -22.63 1.47
CA ASP A 350 -6.35 -23.01 2.40
C ASP A 350 -6.41 -22.09 3.63
N GLU A 351 -5.26 -21.61 4.11
CA GLU A 351 -5.17 -20.70 5.24
C GLU A 351 -5.66 -19.28 4.92
N TYR A 352 -5.59 -18.86 3.66
CA TYR A 352 -5.92 -17.50 3.22
C TYR A 352 -7.06 -17.50 2.17
N PRO A 353 -8.28 -17.94 2.54
CA PRO A 353 -9.40 -18.02 1.61
C PRO A 353 -9.87 -16.64 1.12
N SER A 354 -9.56 -15.56 1.86
CA SER A 354 -9.82 -14.17 1.45
C SER A 354 -8.92 -13.69 0.31
N ILE A 355 -7.87 -14.44 -0.03
CA ILE A 355 -6.96 -14.17 -1.15
C ILE A 355 -7.09 -15.34 -2.14
N PRO A 356 -8.22 -15.43 -2.88
CA PRO A 356 -8.52 -16.58 -3.75
C PRO A 356 -7.45 -16.81 -4.82
N CYS A 357 -6.69 -15.77 -5.18
CA CYS A 357 -5.61 -15.85 -6.16
C CYS A 357 -4.42 -16.69 -5.71
N PHE A 358 -4.25 -17.04 -4.43
CA PHE A 358 -3.23 -18.02 -4.04
C PHE A 358 -3.48 -19.41 -4.60
N ARG A 359 -4.74 -19.76 -4.92
CA ARG A 359 -5.05 -21.00 -5.64
C ARG A 359 -4.59 -20.96 -7.11
N THR A 360 -4.52 -19.78 -7.72
CA THR A 360 -3.92 -19.60 -9.06
C THR A 360 -2.43 -19.93 -9.05
N ASP A 361 -1.70 -19.43 -8.04
CA ASP A 361 -0.27 -19.77 -7.89
C ASP A 361 -0.08 -21.27 -7.69
N TYR A 362 -0.96 -21.89 -6.89
CA TYR A 362 -0.91 -23.33 -6.65
C TYR A 362 -1.21 -24.13 -7.92
N ALA A 363 -2.24 -23.74 -8.69
CA ALA A 363 -2.54 -24.34 -9.99
C ALA A 363 -1.36 -24.27 -10.96
N ALA A 364 -0.73 -23.10 -11.07
CA ALA A 364 0.42 -22.89 -11.94
C ALA A 364 1.61 -23.77 -11.51
N PHE A 365 1.89 -23.82 -10.22
CA PHE A 365 2.94 -24.68 -9.67
C PHE A 365 2.71 -26.17 -10.00
N ARG A 366 1.48 -26.67 -9.81
CA ARG A 366 1.13 -28.06 -10.16
C ARG A 366 1.31 -28.34 -11.66
N LEU A 367 0.83 -27.43 -12.50
CA LEU A 367 0.95 -27.56 -13.95
C LEU A 367 2.42 -27.61 -14.40
N GLU A 368 3.24 -26.67 -13.92
CA GLU A 368 4.62 -26.50 -14.37
C GLU A 368 5.59 -27.53 -13.78
N ARG A 369 5.32 -28.05 -12.58
CA ARG A 369 6.26 -28.91 -11.83
C ARG A 369 5.88 -30.38 -11.78
N PHE A 370 4.59 -30.71 -11.92
CA PHE A 370 4.10 -32.08 -11.76
C PHE A 370 3.35 -32.63 -12.98
N ASP A 371 3.16 -31.83 -14.05
CA ASP A 371 2.29 -32.19 -15.18
C ASP A 371 0.85 -32.52 -14.74
N ASP A 372 0.43 -32.03 -13.57
CA ASP A 372 -0.88 -32.26 -12.99
C ASP A 372 -1.88 -31.22 -13.52
N TYR A 373 -2.27 -31.40 -14.78
CA TYR A 373 -3.26 -30.53 -15.43
C TYR A 373 -4.66 -30.66 -14.81
N GLN A 374 -5.02 -31.84 -14.28
CA GLN A 374 -6.33 -32.05 -13.64
C GLN A 374 -6.44 -31.25 -12.35
N GLY A 375 -5.41 -31.34 -11.50
CA GLY A 375 -5.30 -30.50 -10.31
C GLY A 375 -5.25 -29.02 -10.69
N ALA A 376 -4.44 -28.63 -11.68
CA ALA A 376 -4.37 -27.24 -12.11
C ALA A 376 -5.75 -26.68 -12.53
N ILE A 377 -6.53 -27.42 -13.32
CA ILE A 377 -7.91 -27.04 -13.68
C ILE A 377 -8.80 -26.90 -12.44
N ALA A 378 -8.73 -27.85 -11.50
CA ALA A 378 -9.55 -27.83 -10.29
C ALA A 378 -9.24 -26.62 -9.38
N GLU A 379 -7.96 -26.32 -9.17
CA GLU A 379 -7.53 -25.18 -8.34
C GLU A 379 -7.79 -23.83 -9.03
N SER A 380 -7.57 -23.73 -10.35
CA SER A 380 -7.94 -22.53 -11.11
C SER A 380 -9.44 -22.27 -11.06
N ARG A 381 -10.27 -23.32 -11.12
CA ARG A 381 -11.72 -23.18 -10.98
C ARG A 381 -12.09 -22.64 -9.62
N LYS A 382 -11.57 -23.24 -8.53
CA LYS A 382 -11.76 -22.72 -7.18
C LYS A 382 -11.29 -21.28 -7.05
N ALA A 383 -10.18 -20.89 -7.67
CA ALA A 383 -9.71 -19.51 -7.65
C ALA A 383 -10.73 -18.54 -8.28
N ILE A 384 -11.22 -18.87 -9.47
CA ILE A 384 -12.18 -18.05 -10.23
C ILE A 384 -13.53 -17.99 -9.51
N ASP A 385 -14.07 -19.14 -9.07
CA ASP A 385 -15.38 -19.24 -8.40
C ASP A 385 -15.40 -18.47 -7.08
N ASN A 386 -14.25 -18.37 -6.39
CA ASN A 386 -14.10 -17.59 -5.16
C ASN A 386 -13.66 -16.13 -5.41
N GLY A 387 -13.75 -15.62 -6.64
CA GLY A 387 -13.57 -14.20 -6.93
C GLY A 387 -12.13 -13.74 -7.22
N CYS A 388 -11.21 -14.63 -7.61
CA CYS A 388 -9.91 -14.18 -8.10
C CYS A 388 -10.06 -13.47 -9.46
N GLU A 389 -9.93 -12.15 -9.46
CA GLU A 389 -10.09 -11.32 -10.68
C GLU A 389 -8.86 -11.34 -11.60
N SER A 390 -7.73 -11.88 -11.15
CA SER A 390 -6.48 -11.89 -11.91
C SER A 390 -6.65 -12.57 -13.28
N PRO A 391 -6.29 -11.89 -14.41
CA PRO A 391 -6.27 -12.51 -15.73
C PRO A 391 -5.42 -13.79 -15.77
N ARG A 392 -4.37 -13.85 -14.94
CA ARG A 392 -3.50 -15.02 -14.80
C ARG A 392 -4.27 -16.28 -14.41
N SER A 393 -5.34 -16.18 -13.63
CA SER A 393 -6.13 -17.36 -13.22
C SER A 393 -6.78 -18.06 -14.40
N ARG A 394 -7.36 -17.26 -15.31
CA ARG A 394 -7.91 -17.74 -16.58
C ARG A 394 -6.80 -18.25 -17.51
N GLN A 395 -5.68 -17.54 -17.60
CA GLN A 395 -4.54 -18.02 -18.41
C GLN A 395 -4.04 -19.40 -17.95
N VAL A 396 -3.84 -19.60 -16.64
CA VAL A 396 -3.43 -20.90 -16.07
C VAL A 396 -4.47 -21.97 -16.34
N MET A 397 -5.78 -21.64 -16.25
CA MET A 397 -6.85 -22.55 -16.65
C MET A 397 -6.72 -22.94 -18.14
N GLY A 398 -6.48 -21.98 -19.03
CA GLY A 398 -6.30 -22.22 -20.45
C GLY A 398 -5.08 -23.11 -20.73
N LEU A 399 -3.93 -22.81 -20.13
CA LEU A 399 -2.71 -23.62 -20.23
C LEU A 399 -2.95 -25.06 -19.77
N ALA A 400 -3.60 -25.24 -18.62
CA ALA A 400 -3.91 -26.56 -18.11
C ALA A 400 -4.83 -27.35 -19.06
N ASN A 401 -5.80 -26.69 -19.70
CA ASN A 401 -6.65 -27.33 -20.71
C ASN A 401 -5.89 -27.65 -22.01
N TYR A 402 -4.90 -26.85 -22.43
CA TYR A 402 -4.02 -27.23 -23.57
C TYR A 402 -3.18 -28.46 -23.24
N VAL A 403 -2.68 -28.58 -22.01
CA VAL A 403 -1.95 -29.77 -21.56
C VAL A 403 -2.89 -30.98 -21.44
N ALA A 404 -4.12 -30.80 -20.95
CA ALA A 404 -5.13 -31.86 -20.94
C ALA A 404 -5.45 -32.34 -22.37
N TRP A 405 -5.66 -31.40 -23.28
CA TRP A 405 -5.92 -31.65 -24.70
C TRP A 405 -4.78 -32.40 -25.39
N SER A 406 -3.52 -32.08 -25.05
CA SER A 406 -2.36 -32.73 -25.65
C SER A 406 -2.10 -34.14 -25.13
N ASN A 407 -2.57 -34.45 -23.92
CA ASN A 407 -2.44 -35.77 -23.29
C ASN A 407 -3.66 -36.70 -23.51
N THR A 408 -4.76 -36.18 -24.08
CA THR A 408 -6.02 -36.94 -24.24
C THR A 408 -6.26 -37.32 -25.69
N LEU A 409 -6.71 -38.55 -25.95
CA LEU A 409 -7.04 -39.07 -27.29
C LEU A 409 -8.51 -39.49 -27.45
N ASP A 410 -9.32 -39.35 -26.41
CA ASP A 410 -10.73 -39.74 -26.39
C ASP A 410 -11.68 -38.58 -26.79
N GLU A 411 -12.98 -38.81 -26.63
CA GLU A 411 -14.06 -37.85 -26.96
C GLU A 411 -13.99 -36.53 -26.17
N GLN A 412 -13.31 -36.50 -25.03
CA GLN A 412 -13.16 -35.28 -24.21
C GLN A 412 -12.12 -34.33 -24.79
N ARG A 413 -11.27 -34.80 -25.72
CA ARG A 413 -10.16 -34.03 -26.30
C ARG A 413 -10.62 -32.67 -26.84
N GLU A 414 -11.66 -32.64 -27.67
CA GLU A 414 -12.13 -31.38 -28.28
C GLU A 414 -12.81 -30.45 -27.26
N ALA A 415 -13.38 -31.00 -26.18
CA ALA A 415 -13.91 -30.21 -25.08
C ALA A 415 -12.77 -29.48 -24.34
N TYR A 416 -11.65 -30.15 -24.07
CA TYR A 416 -10.46 -29.51 -23.50
C TYR A 416 -9.92 -28.41 -24.40
N LEU A 417 -9.80 -28.64 -25.71
CA LEU A 417 -9.34 -27.61 -26.63
C LEU A 417 -10.26 -26.38 -26.64
N SER A 418 -11.58 -26.60 -26.65
CA SER A 418 -12.57 -25.52 -26.62
C SER A 418 -12.45 -24.68 -25.35
N GLN A 419 -12.28 -25.33 -24.19
CA GLN A 419 -12.03 -24.64 -22.93
C GLN A 419 -10.68 -23.91 -22.93
N ALA A 420 -9.64 -24.54 -23.48
CA ALA A 420 -8.30 -23.95 -23.58
C ALA A 420 -8.34 -22.63 -24.35
N GLN A 421 -8.94 -22.64 -25.55
CA GLN A 421 -9.07 -21.46 -26.42
C GLN A 421 -9.98 -20.37 -25.83
N LEU A 422 -11.01 -20.75 -25.07
CA LEU A 422 -11.87 -19.80 -24.35
C LEU A 422 -11.08 -18.98 -23.33
N PHE A 423 -10.24 -19.64 -22.52
CA PHE A 423 -9.53 -19.00 -21.43
C PHE A 423 -8.17 -18.41 -21.82
N PHE A 424 -7.53 -18.99 -22.84
CA PHE A 424 -6.29 -18.48 -23.42
C PHE A 424 -6.25 -18.73 -24.93
N PRO A 425 -6.74 -17.78 -25.74
CA PRO A 425 -6.73 -17.90 -27.19
C PRO A 425 -5.32 -18.10 -27.75
N GLU A 426 -5.26 -18.84 -28.88
CA GLU A 426 -4.02 -19.07 -29.62
C GLU A 426 -3.35 -17.74 -29.96
N SER A 427 -2.09 -17.62 -29.56
CA SER A 427 -1.28 -16.41 -29.72
C SER A 427 0.19 -16.72 -29.49
N PRO A 428 1.11 -15.84 -29.94
CA PRO A 428 2.53 -15.98 -29.62
C PRO A 428 2.79 -15.98 -28.10
N ARG A 429 1.98 -15.24 -27.33
CA ARG A 429 2.03 -15.26 -25.86
C ARG A 429 1.63 -16.63 -25.29
N LEU A 430 0.63 -17.31 -25.85
CA LEU A 430 0.30 -18.68 -25.45
C LEU A 430 1.49 -19.62 -25.69
N ILE A 431 2.08 -19.58 -26.88
CA ILE A 431 3.21 -20.44 -27.25
C ILE A 431 4.40 -20.17 -26.32
N TYR A 432 4.68 -18.89 -26.02
CA TYR A 432 5.69 -18.52 -25.03
C TYR A 432 5.38 -19.11 -23.65
N GLN A 433 4.14 -18.96 -23.15
CA GLN A 433 3.75 -19.48 -21.84
C GLN A 433 3.82 -21.01 -21.78
N LEU A 434 3.44 -21.72 -22.84
CA LEU A 434 3.59 -23.17 -22.94
C LEU A 434 5.07 -23.62 -22.96
N ALA A 435 5.99 -22.78 -23.45
CA ALA A 435 7.42 -23.09 -23.47
C ALA A 435 8.14 -22.90 -22.11
N ARG A 436 7.46 -22.32 -21.11
CA ARG A 436 8.06 -22.02 -19.79
C ARG A 436 8.45 -23.25 -18.99
N SER A 437 7.81 -24.38 -19.23
CA SER A 437 8.12 -25.64 -18.55
C SER A 437 8.18 -26.82 -19.52
N GLN A 438 8.87 -27.89 -19.12
CA GLN A 438 8.93 -29.15 -19.88
C GLN A 438 7.62 -29.94 -19.83
N THR A 439 6.73 -29.65 -18.88
CA THR A 439 5.43 -30.31 -18.78
C THR A 439 4.46 -29.69 -19.79
N THR A 440 4.44 -28.35 -19.87
CA THR A 440 3.51 -27.60 -20.73
C THR A 440 3.90 -27.61 -22.21
N ASN A 441 5.19 -27.70 -22.56
CA ASN A 441 5.64 -27.56 -23.95
C ASN A 441 5.16 -28.69 -24.87
N LYS A 442 4.75 -29.85 -24.32
CA LYS A 442 4.14 -30.96 -25.07
C LYS A 442 2.95 -30.49 -25.91
N ALA A 443 2.18 -29.52 -25.39
CA ALA A 443 1.04 -28.95 -26.12
C ALA A 443 1.46 -28.20 -27.39
N ILE A 444 2.66 -27.61 -27.44
CA ILE A 444 3.18 -26.95 -28.65
C ILE A 444 3.35 -27.96 -29.79
N GLY A 445 3.77 -29.19 -29.47
CA GLY A 445 3.88 -30.27 -30.47
C GLY A 445 2.54 -30.61 -31.13
N GLU A 446 1.46 -30.66 -30.36
CA GLU A 446 0.10 -30.89 -30.89
C GLU A 446 -0.42 -29.67 -31.64
N LEU A 447 -0.14 -28.44 -31.20
CA LEU A 447 -0.49 -27.22 -31.93
C LEU A 447 0.16 -27.20 -33.33
N LYS A 448 1.44 -27.60 -33.44
CA LYS A 448 2.14 -27.69 -34.73
C LYS A 448 1.48 -28.68 -35.69
N LYS A 449 0.95 -29.81 -35.20
CA LYS A 449 0.20 -30.78 -36.03
C LYS A 449 -1.08 -30.19 -36.62
N ARG A 450 -1.62 -29.13 -36.01
CA ARG A 450 -2.76 -28.36 -36.48
C ARG A 450 -2.36 -27.15 -37.32
N ALA A 451 -1.13 -27.12 -37.83
CA ALA A 451 -0.57 -26.05 -38.65
C ALA A 451 -0.49 -24.67 -37.94
N VAL A 452 -0.48 -24.64 -36.60
CA VAL A 452 -0.17 -23.43 -35.84
C VAL A 452 1.34 -23.18 -35.95
N SER A 453 1.72 -22.04 -36.54
CA SER A 453 3.12 -21.65 -36.67
C SER A 453 3.71 -21.22 -35.32
N ILE A 454 4.89 -21.75 -34.99
CA ILE A 454 5.66 -21.34 -33.81
C ILE A 454 6.16 -19.88 -33.92
N ASP A 455 6.36 -19.41 -35.15
CA ASP A 455 6.74 -18.02 -35.48
C ASP A 455 5.52 -17.16 -35.87
N SER A 456 4.32 -17.56 -35.44
CA SER A 456 3.17 -16.67 -35.51
C SER A 456 3.47 -15.35 -34.79
N LYS A 457 2.88 -14.28 -35.30
CA LYS A 457 3.07 -12.92 -34.78
C LYS A 457 1.76 -12.35 -34.28
N ASP A 458 1.83 -11.52 -33.25
CA ASP A 458 0.67 -10.80 -32.74
C ASP A 458 0.52 -9.44 -33.43
N ASN A 459 -0.40 -8.61 -32.92
CA ASN A 459 -0.64 -7.28 -33.46
C ASN A 459 0.52 -6.29 -33.22
N GLU A 460 1.46 -6.63 -32.34
CA GLU A 460 2.70 -5.89 -32.11
C GLU A 460 3.87 -6.50 -32.92
N ASN A 461 3.57 -7.41 -33.85
CA ASN A 461 4.55 -8.10 -34.70
C ASN A 461 5.57 -8.92 -33.88
N PHE A 462 5.25 -9.33 -32.64
CA PHE A 462 6.14 -10.14 -31.80
C PHE A 462 5.82 -11.64 -31.89
N THR A 463 6.88 -12.46 -31.92
CA THR A 463 6.81 -13.92 -31.84
C THR A 463 6.99 -14.41 -30.39
N ALA A 464 6.71 -15.70 -30.14
CA ALA A 464 6.96 -16.31 -28.84
C ALA A 464 8.45 -16.22 -28.42
N LEU A 465 9.37 -16.40 -29.38
CA LEU A 465 10.80 -16.30 -29.14
C LEU A 465 11.22 -14.86 -28.80
N ALA A 466 10.59 -13.86 -29.44
CA ALA A 466 10.83 -12.46 -29.10
C ALA A 466 10.48 -12.16 -27.64
N TYR A 467 9.28 -12.55 -27.19
CA TYR A 467 8.88 -12.39 -25.79
C TYR A 467 9.88 -13.04 -24.82
N ALA A 468 10.29 -14.29 -25.08
CA ALA A 468 11.23 -14.99 -24.22
C ALA A 468 12.59 -14.28 -24.11
N LEU A 469 13.14 -13.76 -25.21
CA LEU A 469 14.42 -13.06 -25.21
C LEU A 469 14.35 -11.65 -24.61
N ILE A 470 13.25 -10.93 -24.87
CA ILE A 470 12.97 -9.61 -24.28
C ILE A 470 12.80 -9.72 -22.76
N GLU A 471 12.22 -10.80 -22.24
CA GLU A 471 12.05 -11.04 -20.80
C GLU A 471 13.26 -11.72 -20.14
N ASN A 472 14.34 -11.98 -20.88
CA ASN A 472 15.51 -12.76 -20.45
C ASN A 472 15.18 -14.19 -19.96
N ASP A 473 14.07 -14.78 -20.43
CA ASP A 473 13.70 -16.16 -20.15
C ASP A 473 14.43 -17.12 -21.09
N VAL A 474 15.74 -17.28 -20.85
CA VAL A 474 16.65 -18.08 -21.68
C VAL A 474 16.24 -19.56 -21.73
N ALA A 475 15.65 -20.10 -20.66
CA ALA A 475 15.19 -21.48 -20.63
C ALA A 475 14.03 -21.71 -21.61
N SER A 476 13.06 -20.79 -21.64
CA SER A 476 11.96 -20.82 -22.62
C SER A 476 12.44 -20.56 -24.04
N ALA A 477 13.32 -19.56 -24.23
CA ALA A 477 13.89 -19.25 -25.54
C ALA A 477 14.63 -20.45 -26.13
N ARG A 478 15.43 -21.17 -25.32
CA ARG A 478 16.13 -22.38 -25.75
C ARG A 478 15.15 -23.46 -26.23
N ARG A 479 14.08 -23.72 -25.46
CA ARG A 479 13.05 -24.69 -25.86
C ARG A 479 12.32 -24.28 -27.13
N LEU A 480 12.04 -23.00 -27.32
CA LEU A 480 11.40 -22.51 -28.54
C LEU A 480 12.29 -22.73 -29.77
N ILE A 481 13.58 -22.46 -29.67
CA ILE A 481 14.56 -22.72 -30.74
C ILE A 481 14.68 -24.22 -31.03
N GLU A 482 14.74 -25.07 -29.99
CA GLU A 482 14.73 -26.53 -30.14
C GLU A 482 13.45 -27.04 -30.82
N LEU A 483 12.32 -26.36 -30.61
CA LEU A 483 11.05 -26.63 -31.27
C LEU A 483 10.93 -26.02 -32.68
N GLY A 484 11.96 -25.30 -33.14
CA GLY A 484 12.10 -24.76 -34.49
C GLY A 484 11.68 -23.31 -34.68
N ALA A 485 11.62 -22.49 -33.61
CA ALA A 485 11.43 -21.05 -33.74
C ALA A 485 12.65 -20.39 -34.41
N ASP A 486 12.41 -19.47 -35.34
CA ASP A 486 13.45 -18.82 -36.13
C ASP A 486 14.02 -17.57 -35.43
N PRO A 487 15.30 -17.57 -34.99
CA PRO A 487 15.95 -16.39 -34.43
C PRO A 487 16.09 -15.22 -35.41
N MET A 488 15.95 -15.48 -36.72
CA MET A 488 16.07 -14.49 -37.77
C MET A 488 14.73 -13.90 -38.20
N SER A 489 13.62 -14.37 -37.65
CA SER A 489 12.31 -13.75 -37.88
C SER A 489 12.35 -12.29 -37.47
N HIS A 490 11.77 -11.40 -38.26
CA HIS A 490 11.73 -9.97 -37.95
C HIS A 490 10.53 -9.65 -37.05
N VAL A 491 10.71 -8.82 -36.03
CA VAL A 491 9.69 -8.54 -35.01
C VAL A 491 9.62 -7.06 -34.60
N GLY A 492 8.49 -6.70 -34.00
CA GLY A 492 8.19 -5.35 -33.54
C GLY A 492 7.91 -4.37 -34.69
N ASP A 493 7.49 -3.15 -34.35
CA ASP A 493 7.27 -2.06 -35.32
C ASP A 493 8.56 -1.65 -36.06
N GLU A 494 9.68 -1.84 -35.36
CA GLU A 494 11.02 -1.55 -35.85
C GLU A 494 11.52 -2.63 -36.82
N ASP A 495 10.83 -3.77 -36.95
CA ASP A 495 11.12 -4.85 -37.90
C ASP A 495 12.57 -5.35 -37.84
N TYR A 496 13.06 -5.64 -36.62
CA TYR A 496 14.43 -6.14 -36.40
C TYR A 496 14.44 -7.67 -36.20
N PRO A 497 15.53 -8.39 -36.56
CA PRO A 497 15.62 -9.83 -36.31
C PRO A 497 15.56 -10.15 -34.81
N VAL A 498 14.76 -11.14 -34.40
CA VAL A 498 14.56 -11.56 -33.00
C VAL A 498 15.88 -11.74 -32.24
N ALA A 499 16.92 -12.27 -32.90
CA ALA A 499 18.24 -12.47 -32.31
C ALA A 499 18.95 -11.18 -31.84
N MET A 500 18.48 -9.99 -32.25
CA MET A 500 18.99 -8.72 -31.73
C MET A 500 18.36 -8.29 -30.40
N ALA A 501 17.19 -8.82 -30.04
CA ALA A 501 16.52 -8.47 -28.79
C ALA A 501 17.46 -8.53 -27.57
N PRO A 502 18.17 -9.65 -27.29
CA PRO A 502 19.01 -9.71 -26.10
C PRO A 502 20.18 -8.73 -26.12
N VAL A 503 20.60 -8.22 -27.29
CA VAL A 503 21.61 -7.15 -27.37
C VAL A 503 21.01 -5.81 -26.96
N PHE A 504 19.84 -5.45 -27.48
CA PHE A 504 19.17 -4.19 -27.15
C PHE A 504 18.83 -4.08 -25.67
N TYR A 505 18.39 -5.18 -25.06
CA TYR A 505 18.07 -5.25 -23.63
C TYR A 505 19.28 -5.60 -22.74
N GLN A 506 20.47 -5.76 -23.32
CA GLN A 506 21.72 -6.08 -22.62
C GLN A 506 21.65 -7.39 -21.79
N HIS A 507 20.91 -8.38 -22.30
CA HIS A 507 20.74 -9.70 -21.70
C HIS A 507 21.85 -10.65 -22.17
N LYS A 508 22.93 -10.72 -21.40
CA LYS A 508 24.13 -11.52 -21.71
C LYS A 508 23.81 -12.99 -21.99
N GLU A 509 22.99 -13.62 -21.16
CA GLU A 509 22.64 -15.02 -21.28
C GLU A 509 21.80 -15.28 -22.55
N GLY A 510 20.93 -14.32 -22.92
CA GLY A 510 20.23 -14.35 -24.20
C GLY A 510 21.16 -14.21 -25.40
N VAL A 511 22.17 -13.33 -25.33
CA VAL A 511 23.22 -13.20 -26.37
C VAL A 511 23.99 -14.52 -26.50
N GLN A 512 24.35 -15.14 -25.38
CA GLN A 512 25.02 -16.43 -25.37
C GLN A 512 24.18 -17.51 -26.06
N LEU A 513 22.88 -17.58 -25.76
CA LEU A 513 21.97 -18.53 -26.40
C LEU A 513 21.89 -18.33 -27.92
N MET A 514 21.84 -17.07 -28.41
CA MET A 514 21.82 -16.81 -29.86
C MET A 514 23.09 -17.32 -30.55
N LEU A 515 24.26 -17.09 -29.95
CA LEU A 515 25.55 -17.59 -30.46
C LEU A 515 25.60 -19.13 -30.43
N GLU A 516 25.13 -19.75 -29.35
CA GLU A 516 25.02 -21.23 -29.24
C GLU A 516 24.07 -21.82 -30.28
N SER A 517 23.05 -21.06 -30.68
CA SER A 517 22.07 -21.43 -31.71
C SER A 517 22.56 -21.18 -33.14
N GLY A 518 23.83 -20.79 -33.32
CA GLY A 518 24.45 -20.59 -34.63
C GLY A 518 24.21 -19.22 -35.27
N VAL A 519 23.66 -18.25 -34.54
CA VAL A 519 23.48 -16.89 -35.05
C VAL A 519 24.81 -16.13 -35.03
N ASP A 520 25.26 -15.66 -36.19
CA ASP A 520 26.42 -14.75 -36.29
C ASP A 520 26.00 -13.31 -35.97
N LEU A 521 26.12 -12.93 -34.71
CA LEU A 521 25.82 -11.57 -34.22
C LEU A 521 26.81 -10.49 -34.72
N SER A 522 27.90 -10.86 -35.38
CA SER A 522 28.76 -9.87 -36.07
C SER A 522 28.23 -9.52 -37.46
N ALA A 523 27.46 -10.42 -38.07
CA ALA A 523 26.88 -10.27 -39.41
C ALA A 523 25.40 -9.86 -39.39
N VAL A 524 24.62 -10.28 -38.38
CA VAL A 524 23.22 -9.86 -38.18
C VAL A 524 23.16 -8.34 -38.07
N LYS A 525 22.36 -7.70 -38.93
CA LYS A 525 22.25 -6.23 -39.04
C LYS A 525 20.82 -5.74 -38.88
N TYR A 526 20.71 -4.58 -38.24
CA TYR A 526 19.50 -3.77 -38.17
C TYR A 526 19.89 -2.32 -38.46
N ARG A 527 19.16 -1.66 -39.37
CA ARG A 527 19.50 -0.30 -39.85
C ARG A 527 20.98 -0.13 -40.27
N GLY A 528 21.57 -1.18 -40.84
CA GLY A 528 22.95 -1.21 -41.30
C GLY A 528 24.02 -1.44 -40.21
N ILE A 529 23.64 -1.45 -38.93
CA ILE A 529 24.54 -1.68 -37.79
C ILE A 529 24.42 -3.14 -37.37
N SER A 530 25.55 -3.84 -37.16
CA SER A 530 25.51 -5.22 -36.68
C SER A 530 25.13 -5.31 -35.20
N ALA A 531 24.73 -6.49 -34.73
CA ALA A 531 24.48 -6.70 -33.29
C ALA A 531 25.75 -6.39 -32.47
N LEU A 532 26.95 -6.75 -32.96
CA LEU A 532 28.20 -6.32 -32.36
C LEU A 532 28.34 -4.78 -32.32
N GLY A 533 28.01 -4.09 -33.42
CA GLY A 533 28.07 -2.63 -33.48
C GLY A 533 27.12 -1.96 -32.47
N TYR A 534 25.92 -2.51 -32.28
CA TYR A 534 25.00 -2.05 -31.24
C TYR A 534 25.55 -2.30 -29.83
N ALA A 535 26.14 -3.47 -29.57
CA ALA A 535 26.79 -3.74 -28.28
C ALA A 535 27.94 -2.75 -27.99
N GLU A 536 28.71 -2.36 -29.01
CA GLU A 536 29.76 -1.33 -28.91
C GLU A 536 29.18 0.06 -28.60
N GLN A 537 28.05 0.43 -29.21
CA GLN A 537 27.36 1.69 -28.92
C GLN A 537 26.79 1.74 -27.49
N LEU A 538 26.27 0.61 -27.01
CA LEU A 538 25.76 0.45 -25.64
C LEU A 538 26.88 0.34 -24.59
N GLN A 539 28.15 0.24 -25.02
CA GLN A 539 29.34 0.19 -24.15
C GLN A 539 29.31 -0.93 -23.11
N ASN A 540 28.75 -2.10 -23.46
CA ASN A 540 28.70 -3.26 -22.57
C ASN A 540 29.88 -4.21 -22.85
N PRO A 541 30.97 -4.17 -22.05
CA PRO A 541 32.20 -4.92 -22.36
C PRO A 541 31.99 -6.43 -22.32
N GLU A 542 31.07 -6.94 -21.50
CA GLU A 542 30.81 -8.37 -21.40
C GLU A 542 30.18 -8.93 -22.67
N ILE A 543 29.16 -8.25 -23.21
CA ILE A 543 28.50 -8.64 -24.46
C ILE A 543 29.45 -8.49 -25.65
N ILE A 544 30.21 -7.39 -25.72
CA ILE A 544 31.21 -7.18 -26.78
C ILE A 544 32.24 -8.31 -26.77
N HIS A 545 32.77 -8.65 -25.60
CA HIS A 545 33.73 -9.74 -25.47
C HIS A 545 33.13 -11.09 -25.86
N LEU A 546 31.90 -11.37 -25.40
CA LEU A 546 31.18 -12.60 -25.69
C LEU A 546 31.01 -12.80 -27.21
N ILE A 547 30.51 -11.79 -27.93
CA ILE A 547 30.34 -11.86 -29.39
C ILE A 547 31.70 -12.02 -30.10
N LYS A 548 32.71 -11.22 -29.74
CA LYS A 548 34.05 -11.29 -30.36
C LYS A 548 34.78 -12.62 -30.12
N SER A 549 34.53 -13.27 -28.98
CA SER A 549 35.17 -14.55 -28.64
C SER A 549 34.78 -15.69 -29.60
N LYS A 550 33.58 -15.63 -30.18
CA LYS A 550 33.05 -16.62 -31.12
C LYS A 550 33.45 -16.39 -32.58
N LEU A 551 34.11 -15.27 -32.89
CA LEU A 551 34.63 -14.96 -34.24
C LEU A 551 36.01 -15.58 -34.53
N LYS A 552 36.65 -16.21 -33.54
CA LYS A 552 38.01 -16.75 -33.62
C LYS A 552 38.08 -18.26 -33.91
N ILE A 553 36.99 -18.85 -34.39
CA ILE A 553 36.89 -20.23 -34.88
C ILE A 553 36.44 -20.14 -36.34
#